data_AF-A0A2V9ZXI0-F1
#
_entry.id   AF-A0A2V9ZXI0-F1
#
_cell.length_a   1.000
_cell.length_b   1.000
_cell.length_c   1.000
_cell.angle_alpha   90.00
_cell.angle_beta   90.00
_cell.angle_gamma   90.00
#
_symmetry.space_group_name_H-M   'P 1'
#
loop_
_entity.id
_entity.type
_entity.pdbx_description
1 polymer ?
#
loop_
_entity_poly.entity_id
_entity_poly.type
_entity_poly.pdbx_seq_one_letter_code
_entity_poly.pdbx_strand_id
1 'polypeptide(L)'
;MPNQGLRELYVDELKDLYNAENQLIKALPKMAKAAASEELREGFEEHLEQTKEQARRLERIFKMLDENPRGKKCVGMEGLVKEGSEIMKEDFEDEVLDAALIGAAQRVEHYEIAAYGTVRTFAEVLGEGEHVSLLEETLQEEKETDEKLTQLASQINEQAKEQVGKKEPESKGRRKSRRAA
;
A
#
# COMPACT_ATOMS: atom_id res chain seq x y z
N MET A 1 11.43 5.86 -26.10
CA MET A 1 10.97 6.97 -26.95
C MET A 1 11.96 8.11 -26.80
N PRO A 2 12.46 8.74 -27.87
CA PRO A 2 13.50 9.77 -27.78
C PRO A 2 12.90 11.10 -27.28
N ASN A 3 13.31 11.51 -26.07
CA ASN A 3 13.22 12.83 -25.43
C ASN A 3 12.05 13.75 -25.87
N GLN A 4 10.87 13.39 -25.38
CA GLN A 4 9.67 14.20 -25.35
C GLN A 4 9.71 15.06 -24.06
N GLY A 5 9.40 16.36 -24.14
CA GLY A 5 9.71 17.33 -23.08
C GLY A 5 9.01 17.07 -21.73
N LEU A 6 9.28 17.89 -20.72
CA LEU A 6 8.75 17.71 -19.35
C LEU A 6 7.22 17.52 -19.31
N ARG A 7 6.46 18.18 -20.19
CA ARG A 7 4.99 18.01 -20.28
C ARG A 7 4.59 16.59 -20.67
N GLU A 8 5.31 15.96 -21.58
CA GLU A 8 5.00 14.61 -22.04
C GLU A 8 5.39 13.58 -20.97
N LEU A 9 6.52 13.78 -20.30
CA LEU A 9 6.88 13.00 -19.11
C LEU A 9 5.82 13.15 -18.00
N TYR A 10 5.36 14.37 -17.72
CA TYR A 10 4.31 14.63 -16.74
C TYR A 10 3.01 13.87 -17.04
N VAL A 11 2.54 13.91 -18.29
CA VAL A 11 1.35 13.15 -18.71
C VAL A 11 1.58 11.64 -18.59
N ASP A 12 2.77 11.15 -18.92
CA ASP A 12 3.11 9.73 -18.81
C ASP A 12 3.19 9.23 -17.36
N GLU A 13 3.70 10.06 -16.44
CA GLU A 13 3.71 9.78 -14.99
C GLU A 13 2.30 9.83 -14.38
N LEU A 14 1.46 10.80 -14.78
CA LEU A 14 0.05 10.82 -14.36
C LEU A 14 -0.72 9.56 -14.84
N LYS A 15 -0.41 9.05 -16.04
CA LYS A 15 -1.02 7.81 -16.56
C LYS A 15 -0.56 6.59 -15.76
N ASP A 16 0.68 6.62 -15.27
CA ASP A 16 1.21 5.59 -14.38
C ASP A 16 0.49 5.59 -13.04
N LEU A 17 0.41 6.76 -12.38
CA LEU A 17 -0.33 6.95 -11.13
C LEU A 17 -1.80 6.53 -11.26
N TYR A 18 -2.50 6.97 -12.31
CA TYR A 18 -3.90 6.58 -12.50
C TYR A 18 -4.05 5.06 -12.62
N ASN A 19 -3.08 4.38 -13.23
CA ASN A 19 -3.09 2.93 -13.27
C ASN A 19 -2.78 2.30 -11.90
N ALA A 20 -1.84 2.87 -11.13
CA ALA A 20 -1.48 2.43 -9.78
C ALA A 20 -2.70 2.47 -8.84
N GLU A 21 -3.38 3.60 -8.77
CA GLU A 21 -4.62 3.82 -8.00
C GLU A 21 -5.68 2.76 -8.32
N ASN A 22 -5.91 2.50 -9.61
CA ASN A 22 -6.88 1.50 -10.06
C ASN A 22 -6.46 0.04 -9.73
N GLN A 23 -5.18 -0.23 -9.52
CA GLN A 23 -4.71 -1.51 -9.00
C GLN A 23 -4.98 -1.60 -7.49
N LEU A 24 -4.73 -0.53 -6.73
CA LEU A 24 -4.98 -0.46 -5.30
C LEU A 24 -6.46 -0.57 -4.94
N ILE A 25 -7.36 0.10 -5.68
CA ILE A 25 -8.82 -0.05 -5.53
C ILE A 25 -9.26 -1.52 -5.56
N LYS A 26 -8.54 -2.39 -6.29
CA LYS A 26 -8.81 -3.83 -6.37
C LYS A 26 -8.08 -4.65 -5.31
N ALA A 27 -6.99 -4.14 -4.76
CA ALA A 27 -6.14 -4.83 -3.80
C ALA A 27 -6.63 -4.59 -2.36
N LEU A 28 -6.97 -3.35 -2.02
CA LEU A 28 -7.35 -2.94 -0.65
C LEU A 28 -8.51 -3.76 -0.05
N PRO A 29 -9.60 -4.11 -0.79
CA PRO A 29 -10.63 -4.99 -0.23
C PRO A 29 -10.12 -6.37 0.20
N LYS A 30 -9.06 -6.87 -0.44
CA LYS A 30 -8.45 -8.16 -0.09
C LYS A 30 -7.58 -8.03 1.15
N MET A 31 -6.85 -6.91 1.27
CA MET A 31 -6.02 -6.61 2.44
C MET A 31 -6.88 -6.39 3.68
N ALA A 32 -7.96 -5.60 3.57
CA ALA A 32 -8.95 -5.42 4.63
C ALA A 32 -9.53 -6.77 5.12
N LYS A 33 -9.84 -7.67 4.18
CA LYS A 33 -10.35 -9.01 4.51
C LYS A 33 -9.31 -9.91 5.18
N ALA A 34 -8.02 -9.74 4.87
CA ALA A 34 -6.94 -10.55 5.41
C ALA A 34 -6.48 -10.07 6.80
N ALA A 35 -6.68 -8.78 7.12
CA ALA A 35 -6.33 -8.22 8.41
C ALA A 35 -7.15 -8.88 9.54
N ALA A 36 -6.46 -9.26 10.62
CA ALA A 36 -7.06 -9.83 11.82
C ALA A 36 -7.48 -8.73 12.82
N SER A 37 -6.68 -7.67 12.94
CA SER A 37 -6.98 -6.47 13.71
C SER A 37 -8.10 -5.67 13.07
N GLU A 38 -9.12 -5.35 13.87
CA GLU A 38 -10.22 -4.47 13.47
C GLU A 38 -9.71 -3.10 13.00
N GLU A 39 -8.76 -2.52 13.73
CA GLU A 39 -8.22 -1.20 13.45
C GLU A 39 -7.45 -1.18 12.12
N LEU A 40 -6.70 -2.25 11.83
CA LEU A 40 -6.00 -2.38 10.54
C LEU A 40 -6.99 -2.58 9.39
N ARG A 41 -8.04 -3.38 9.59
CA ARG A 41 -9.11 -3.55 8.61
C ARG A 41 -9.79 -2.23 8.28
N GLU A 42 -10.22 -1.49 9.31
CA GLU A 42 -10.85 -0.17 9.15
C GLU A 42 -9.91 0.81 8.42
N GLY A 43 -8.61 0.79 8.73
CA GLY A 43 -7.62 1.59 8.01
C GLY A 43 -7.56 1.28 6.51
N PHE A 44 -7.59 0.01 6.11
CA PHE A 44 -7.63 -0.36 4.69
C PHE A 44 -8.95 0.01 4.01
N GLU A 45 -10.07 -0.04 4.73
CA GLU A 45 -11.39 0.38 4.21
C GLU A 45 -11.47 1.90 4.04
N GLU A 46 -10.94 2.68 4.99
CA GLU A 46 -10.80 4.13 4.89
C GLU A 46 -9.93 4.50 3.67
N HIS A 47 -8.75 3.88 3.59
CA HIS A 47 -7.81 4.16 2.50
C HIS A 47 -8.42 3.81 1.14
N LEU A 48 -9.20 2.74 1.01
CA LEU A 48 -9.92 2.43 -0.23
C LEU A 48 -10.84 3.56 -0.71
N GLU A 49 -11.53 4.24 0.21
CA GLU A 49 -12.38 5.38 -0.17
C GLU A 49 -11.53 6.61 -0.56
N GLN A 50 -10.38 6.82 0.09
CA GLN A 50 -9.40 7.84 -0.31
C GLN A 50 -8.84 7.56 -1.71
N THR A 51 -8.36 6.35 -1.99
CA THR A 51 -7.87 5.89 -3.31
C THR A 51 -8.89 6.11 -4.43
N LYS A 52 -10.18 5.88 -4.16
CA LYS A 52 -11.23 6.17 -5.15
C LYS A 52 -11.36 7.66 -5.46
N GLU A 53 -11.20 8.53 -4.47
CA GLU A 53 -11.23 9.98 -4.68
C GLU A 53 -9.94 10.49 -5.33
N GLN A 54 -8.78 9.94 -4.95
CA GLN A 54 -7.48 10.24 -5.57
C GLN A 54 -7.51 9.91 -7.07
N ALA A 55 -8.04 8.74 -7.45
CA ALA A 55 -8.29 8.39 -8.85
C ALA A 55 -9.20 9.41 -9.57
N ARG A 56 -10.22 9.96 -8.90
CA ARG A 56 -11.10 11.01 -9.46
C ARG A 56 -10.38 12.36 -9.57
N ARG A 57 -9.49 12.71 -8.65
CA ARG A 57 -8.63 13.91 -8.77
C ARG A 57 -7.75 13.80 -10.01
N LEU A 58 -7.15 12.64 -10.25
CA LEU A 58 -6.41 12.38 -11.50
C LEU A 58 -7.31 12.52 -12.73
N GLU A 59 -8.54 11.97 -12.73
CA GLU A 59 -9.49 12.17 -13.83
C GLU A 59 -9.83 13.64 -14.09
N ARG A 60 -9.90 14.46 -13.04
CA ARG A 60 -10.09 15.92 -13.18
C ARG A 60 -8.88 16.57 -13.85
N ILE A 61 -7.66 16.21 -13.44
CA ILE A 61 -6.42 16.70 -14.07
C ILE A 61 -6.37 16.30 -15.56
N PHE A 62 -6.69 15.04 -15.88
CA PHE A 62 -6.73 14.59 -17.27
C PHE A 62 -7.76 15.34 -18.13
N LYS A 63 -8.92 15.70 -17.56
CA LYS A 63 -9.91 16.55 -18.25
C LYS A 63 -9.36 17.96 -18.52
N MET A 64 -8.61 18.55 -17.59
CA MET A 64 -7.98 19.87 -17.77
C MET A 64 -6.88 19.83 -18.84
N LEU A 65 -6.18 18.70 -18.96
CA LEU A 65 -5.12 18.48 -19.95
C LEU A 65 -5.63 18.11 -21.36
N ASP A 66 -6.92 17.80 -21.50
CA ASP A 66 -7.53 17.20 -22.71
C ASP A 66 -6.82 15.88 -23.13
N GLU A 67 -6.48 15.05 -22.14
CA GLU A 67 -5.72 13.81 -22.31
C GLU A 67 -6.49 12.59 -21.78
N ASN A 68 -6.23 11.41 -22.35
CA ASN A 68 -6.85 10.16 -21.86
C ASN A 68 -6.04 9.60 -20.68
N PRO A 69 -6.66 9.31 -19.51
CA PRO A 69 -5.97 8.73 -18.36
C PRO A 69 -5.47 7.29 -18.59
N ARG A 70 -6.00 6.60 -19.62
CA ARG A 70 -5.65 5.22 -19.94
C ARG A 70 -4.48 5.13 -20.91
N GLY A 71 -3.87 3.96 -20.98
CA GLY A 71 -2.86 3.63 -21.99
C GLY A 71 -1.50 3.24 -21.41
N LYS A 72 -1.33 3.30 -20.09
CA LYS A 72 -0.12 2.82 -19.38
C LYS A 72 -0.51 1.84 -18.28
N LYS A 73 0.38 0.88 -18.05
CA LYS A 73 0.32 -0.05 -16.92
C LYS A 73 1.45 0.30 -15.95
N CYS A 74 1.10 0.53 -14.70
CA CYS A 74 2.08 0.74 -13.64
C CYS A 74 2.67 -0.59 -13.21
N VAL A 75 3.90 -0.87 -13.65
CA VAL A 75 4.62 -2.10 -13.31
C VAL A 75 5.13 -2.05 -11.86
N GLY A 76 5.46 -0.85 -11.35
CA GLY A 76 5.88 -0.66 -9.96
C GLY A 76 4.80 -1.11 -8.99
N MET A 77 3.59 -0.54 -9.12
CA MET A 77 2.45 -0.89 -8.29
C MET A 77 2.02 -2.35 -8.47
N GLU A 78 2.09 -2.91 -9.69
CA GLU A 78 1.80 -4.33 -9.90
C GLU A 78 2.72 -5.23 -9.06
N GLY A 79 4.00 -4.87 -8.98
CA GLY A 79 4.98 -5.59 -8.15
C GLY A 79 4.62 -5.53 -6.67
N LEU A 80 4.30 -4.35 -6.15
CA LEU A 80 3.94 -4.12 -4.75
C LEU A 80 2.64 -4.84 -4.36
N VAL A 81 1.60 -4.74 -5.19
CA VAL A 81 0.33 -5.46 -4.99
C VAL A 81 0.54 -6.97 -5.03
N LYS A 82 1.41 -7.45 -5.93
CA LYS A 82 1.75 -8.87 -5.98
C LYS A 82 2.46 -9.31 -4.71
N GLU A 83 3.39 -8.51 -4.20
CA GLU A 83 4.08 -8.81 -2.95
C GLU A 83 3.12 -8.94 -1.77
N GLY A 84 2.21 -7.96 -1.57
CA GLY A 84 1.17 -8.05 -0.55
C GLY A 84 0.25 -9.26 -0.75
N SER A 85 -0.02 -9.63 -2.01
CA SER A 85 -0.82 -10.81 -2.34
C SER A 85 -0.13 -12.14 -2.01
N GLU A 86 1.20 -12.22 -2.06
CA GLU A 86 1.92 -13.42 -1.63
C GLU A 86 1.96 -13.52 -0.10
N ILE A 87 2.15 -12.40 0.61
CA ILE A 87 2.08 -12.36 2.09
C ILE A 87 0.76 -12.93 2.62
N MET A 88 -0.37 -12.56 2.01
CA MET A 88 -1.70 -13.07 2.38
C MET A 88 -1.89 -14.59 2.17
N LYS A 89 -0.96 -15.28 1.51
CA LYS A 89 -1.00 -16.74 1.31
C LYS A 89 -0.08 -17.51 2.26
N GLU A 90 0.78 -16.82 2.98
CA GLU A 90 1.69 -17.43 3.95
C GLU A 90 0.90 -17.86 5.19
N ASP A 91 1.38 -18.91 5.86
CA ASP A 91 0.78 -19.46 7.08
C ASP A 91 1.34 -18.74 8.31
N PHE A 92 0.92 -17.49 8.48
CA PHE A 92 1.26 -16.66 9.64
C PHE A 92 0.16 -16.72 10.71
N GLU A 93 0.56 -16.60 11.97
CA GLU A 93 -0.36 -16.25 13.05
C GLU A 93 -0.88 -14.81 12.83
N ASP A 94 -2.09 -14.53 13.31
CA ASP A 94 -2.85 -13.30 13.06
C ASP A 94 -2.01 -12.02 13.25
N GLU A 95 -1.29 -11.86 14.38
CA GLU A 95 -0.52 -10.64 14.64
C GLU A 95 0.73 -10.52 13.75
N VAL A 96 1.30 -11.65 13.34
CA VAL A 96 2.44 -11.67 12.40
C VAL A 96 1.96 -11.34 10.99
N LEU A 97 0.78 -11.82 10.60
CA LEU A 97 0.15 -11.47 9.34
C LEU A 97 -0.13 -9.97 9.26
N ASP A 98 -0.73 -9.40 10.30
CA ASP A 98 -1.03 -7.96 10.36
C ASP A 98 0.24 -7.10 10.27
N ALA A 99 1.31 -7.48 10.99
CA ALA A 99 2.61 -6.82 10.87
C ALA A 99 3.15 -6.87 9.42
N ALA A 100 3.02 -8.02 8.75
CA ALA A 100 3.44 -8.18 7.37
C ALA A 100 2.56 -7.38 6.38
N LEU A 101 1.25 -7.31 6.62
CA LEU A 101 0.32 -6.50 5.85
C LEU A 101 0.64 -5.00 5.96
N ILE A 102 0.93 -4.52 7.17
CA ILE A 102 1.36 -3.13 7.39
C ILE A 102 2.66 -2.85 6.63
N GLY A 103 3.65 -3.72 6.74
CA GLY A 103 4.91 -3.56 5.99
C GLY A 103 4.73 -3.58 4.47
N ALA A 104 3.75 -4.32 3.95
CA ALA A 104 3.39 -4.26 2.53
C ALA A 104 2.70 -2.94 2.16
N ALA A 105 1.75 -2.48 2.98
CA ALA A 105 1.02 -1.24 2.80
C ALA A 105 1.95 -0.01 2.81
N GLN A 106 2.85 0.10 3.79
CA GLN A 106 3.78 1.23 3.85
C GLN A 106 4.67 1.33 2.59
N ARG A 107 5.03 0.20 1.97
CA ARG A 107 5.80 0.22 0.72
C ARG A 107 4.98 0.71 -0.47
N VAL A 108 3.67 0.49 -0.46
CA VAL A 108 2.72 1.12 -1.38
C VAL A 108 2.69 2.62 -1.13
N GLU A 109 2.46 3.06 0.12
CA GLU A 109 2.42 4.49 0.46
C GLU A 109 3.72 5.22 0.05
N HIS A 110 4.88 4.64 0.35
CA HIS A 110 6.17 5.23 -0.01
C HIS A 110 6.38 5.34 -1.53
N TYR A 111 5.84 4.40 -2.32
CA TYR A 111 5.84 4.50 -3.77
C TYR A 111 4.98 5.69 -4.23
N GLU A 112 3.78 5.83 -3.67
CA GLU A 112 2.84 6.89 -4.04
C GLU A 112 3.31 8.26 -3.58
N ILE A 113 3.85 8.40 -2.37
CA ILE A 113 4.48 9.64 -1.88
C ILE A 113 5.58 10.11 -2.84
N ALA A 114 6.44 9.18 -3.31
CA ALA A 114 7.49 9.52 -4.27
C ALA A 114 6.92 9.92 -5.64
N ALA A 115 5.92 9.20 -6.14
CA ALA A 115 5.29 9.45 -7.42
C ALA A 115 4.50 10.77 -7.43
N TYR A 116 3.63 10.99 -6.45
CA TYR A 116 2.86 12.23 -6.28
C TYR A 116 3.75 13.45 -6.04
N GLY A 117 4.79 13.32 -5.20
CA GLY A 117 5.78 14.37 -5.02
C GLY A 117 6.45 14.78 -6.34
N THR A 118 6.78 13.79 -7.18
CA THR A 118 7.39 14.03 -8.50
C THR A 118 6.44 14.77 -9.44
N VAL A 119 5.21 14.28 -9.63
CA VAL A 119 4.26 14.92 -10.57
C VAL A 119 3.77 16.28 -10.07
N ARG A 120 3.67 16.49 -8.75
CA ARG A 120 3.34 17.80 -8.16
C ARG A 120 4.43 18.83 -8.47
N THR A 121 5.71 18.45 -8.35
CA THR A 121 6.83 19.31 -8.76
C THR A 121 6.85 19.56 -10.27
N PHE A 122 6.54 18.56 -11.10
CA PHE A 122 6.42 18.78 -12.54
C PHE A 122 5.31 19.77 -12.89
N ALA A 123 4.14 19.64 -12.27
CA ALA A 123 3.02 20.57 -12.42
C ALA A 123 3.42 22.01 -12.05
N GLU A 124 4.17 22.19 -10.96
CA GLU A 124 4.67 23.50 -10.54
C GLU A 124 5.62 24.12 -11.58
N VAL A 125 6.58 23.34 -12.10
CA VAL A 125 7.51 23.80 -13.15
C VAL A 125 6.78 24.15 -14.46
N LEU A 126 5.70 23.43 -14.77
CA LEU A 126 4.88 23.67 -15.96
C LEU A 126 3.88 24.84 -15.79
N GLY A 127 3.75 25.40 -14.58
CA GLY A 127 2.82 26.49 -14.29
C GLY A 127 1.37 26.06 -14.08
N GLU A 128 1.14 24.77 -13.84
CA GLU A 128 -0.19 24.15 -13.72
C GLU A 128 -0.73 24.25 -12.28
N GLY A 129 -1.00 25.49 -11.81
CA GLY A 129 -1.31 25.77 -10.40
C GLY A 129 -2.51 25.00 -9.82
N GLU A 130 -3.55 24.75 -10.62
CA GLU A 130 -4.70 23.94 -10.17
C GLU A 130 -4.32 22.48 -9.99
N HIS A 131 -3.47 21.93 -10.87
CA HIS A 131 -2.98 20.55 -10.73
C HIS A 131 -2.08 20.41 -9.50
N VAL A 132 -1.24 21.41 -9.20
CA VAL A 132 -0.41 21.41 -7.98
C VAL A 132 -1.28 21.26 -6.74
N SER A 133 -2.39 22.00 -6.65
CA SER A 133 -3.29 21.92 -5.50
C SER A 133 -3.92 20.54 -5.34
N LEU A 134 -4.38 19.94 -6.44
CA LEU A 134 -5.00 18.60 -6.43
C LEU A 134 -3.99 17.49 -6.11
N LEU A 135 -2.76 17.58 -6.64
CA LEU A 135 -1.71 16.59 -6.40
C LEU A 135 -1.13 16.72 -4.98
N GLU A 136 -1.05 17.93 -4.44
CA GLU A 136 -0.65 18.16 -3.05
C GLU A 136 -1.66 17.58 -2.06
N GLU A 137 -2.96 17.71 -2.35
CA GLU A 137 -4.03 17.14 -1.53
C GLU A 137 -3.87 15.61 -1.42
N THR A 138 -3.70 14.92 -2.55
CA THR A 138 -3.42 13.47 -2.53
C THR A 138 -2.10 13.14 -1.83
N LEU A 139 -1.02 13.87 -2.12
CA LEU A 139 0.27 13.63 -1.48
C LEU A 139 0.20 13.73 0.05
N GLN A 140 -0.64 14.62 0.57
CA GLN A 140 -0.83 14.78 2.01
C GLN A 140 -1.65 13.62 2.60
N GLU A 141 -2.68 13.15 1.89
CA GLU A 141 -3.44 11.96 2.29
C GLU A 141 -2.55 10.71 2.39
N GLU A 142 -1.63 10.48 1.44
CA GLU A 142 -0.74 9.30 1.51
C GLU A 142 0.25 9.38 2.67
N LYS A 143 0.78 10.58 2.95
CA LYS A 143 1.64 10.79 4.11
C LYS A 143 0.89 10.51 5.41
N GLU A 144 -0.33 10.99 5.53
CA GLU A 144 -1.17 10.75 6.71
C GLU A 144 -1.52 9.26 6.85
N THR A 145 -1.77 8.56 5.74
CA THR A 145 -1.98 7.11 5.73
C THR A 145 -0.74 6.36 6.23
N ASP A 146 0.46 6.68 5.73
CA ASP A 146 1.71 6.05 6.21
C ASP A 146 2.00 6.36 7.68
N GLU A 147 1.71 7.57 8.14
CA GLU A 147 1.82 7.94 9.56
C GLU A 147 0.87 7.11 10.43
N LYS A 148 -0.39 6.92 10.00
CA LYS A 148 -1.35 6.04 10.69
C LYS A 148 -0.85 4.59 10.71
N LEU A 149 -0.38 4.07 9.58
CA LEU A 149 0.19 2.71 9.51
C LEU A 149 1.40 2.54 10.44
N THR A 150 2.27 3.55 10.53
CA THR A 150 3.41 3.56 11.48
C THR A 150 2.94 3.48 12.93
N GLN A 151 1.87 4.19 13.28
CA GLN A 151 1.30 4.14 14.63
C GLN A 151 0.74 2.75 14.93
N LEU A 152 -0.03 2.16 14.01
CA LEU A 152 -0.54 0.79 14.14
C LEU A 152 0.58 -0.24 14.25
N ALA A 153 1.63 -0.10 13.44
CA ALA A 153 2.80 -0.96 13.45
C ALA A 153 3.42 -1.06 14.85
N SER A 154 3.51 0.06 15.58
CA SER A 154 4.12 0.08 16.91
C SER A 154 3.42 -0.87 17.90
N GLN A 155 2.08 -0.97 17.82
CA GLN A 155 1.28 -1.81 18.71
C GLN A 155 1.28 -3.26 18.24
N ILE A 156 1.02 -3.48 16.95
CA ILE A 156 0.93 -4.82 16.35
C ILE A 156 2.28 -5.54 16.39
N ASN A 157 3.39 -4.84 16.18
CA ASN A 157 4.72 -5.46 16.22
C ASN A 157 5.10 -5.95 17.63
N GLU A 158 4.69 -5.26 18.70
CA GLU A 158 4.92 -5.76 20.06
C GLU A 158 4.07 -7.02 20.34
N GLN A 159 2.81 -7.05 19.88
CA GLN A 159 1.96 -8.25 19.99
C GLN A 159 2.56 -9.45 19.21
N ALA A 160 3.00 -9.22 17.97
CA ALA A 160 3.63 -10.24 17.14
C ALA A 160 4.92 -10.81 17.76
N LYS A 161 5.70 -9.98 18.44
CA LYS A 161 6.92 -10.38 19.15
C LYS A 161 6.64 -11.29 20.34
N GLU A 162 5.57 -11.04 21.10
CA GLU A 162 5.21 -11.85 22.27
C GLU A 162 4.77 -13.29 21.91
N GLN A 163 4.25 -13.50 20.70
CA GLN A 163 3.85 -14.82 20.19
C GLN A 163 5.03 -15.81 20.04
N VAL A 164 6.25 -15.32 19.79
CA VAL A 164 7.45 -16.18 19.66
C VAL A 164 7.83 -16.86 21.00
N GLY A 165 7.37 -16.32 22.13
CA GLY A 165 7.68 -16.83 23.47
C GLY A 165 6.79 -17.96 24.00
N LYS A 166 5.68 -18.28 23.33
CA LYS A 166 4.67 -19.25 23.84
C LYS A 166 4.76 -20.66 23.26
N LYS A 167 5.74 -20.97 22.40
CA LYS A 167 6.02 -22.35 21.98
C LYS A 167 6.67 -23.12 23.15
N GLU A 168 5.84 -23.68 24.04
CA GLU A 168 6.27 -24.69 25.01
C GLU A 168 7.01 -25.83 24.28
N PRO A 169 8.11 -26.36 24.85
CA PRO A 169 8.76 -27.52 24.26
C PRO A 169 7.80 -28.71 24.33
N GLU A 170 7.48 -29.31 23.18
CA GLU A 170 6.75 -30.57 23.11
C GLU A 170 7.35 -31.57 24.10
N SER A 171 6.60 -31.88 25.16
CA SER A 171 7.02 -32.87 26.15
C SER A 171 7.07 -34.25 25.46
N LYS A 172 8.28 -34.70 25.12
CA LYS A 172 8.48 -36.07 24.63
C LYS A 172 8.03 -37.04 25.70
N GLY A 173 6.95 -37.75 25.39
CA GLY A 173 6.25 -38.67 26.27
C GLY A 173 7.18 -39.63 27.02
N ARG A 174 6.89 -39.78 28.32
CA ARG A 174 7.39 -40.82 29.22
C ARG A 174 7.49 -42.18 28.52
N ARG A 175 8.72 -42.66 28.26
CA ARG A 175 8.98 -44.09 28.09
C ARG A 175 8.84 -44.77 29.45
N LYS A 176 7.73 -45.48 29.66
CA LYS A 176 7.53 -46.38 30.80
C LYS A 176 8.65 -47.42 30.82
N SER A 177 9.27 -47.57 31.99
CA SER A 177 10.17 -48.65 32.33
C SER A 177 9.48 -50.01 32.15
N ARG A 178 10.18 -50.96 31.54
CA ARG A 178 9.92 -52.39 31.72
C ARG A 178 11.16 -53.03 32.32
N ARG A 179 11.09 -53.28 33.63
CA ARG A 179 11.89 -54.28 34.35
C ARG A 179 11.01 -55.52 34.51
N ALA A 180 11.58 -56.69 34.18
CA ALA A 180 11.23 -58.07 34.56
C ALA A 180 11.69 -58.96 33.39
N ALA A 181 12.44 -60.05 33.54
CA ALA A 181 12.94 -60.79 34.70
C ALA A 181 14.27 -61.47 34.29
#